data_AF-A0A914W7T0-F1
#
_entry.id   AF-A0A914W7T0-F1
#
_cell.length_a   1.000
_cell.length_b   1.000
_cell.length_c   1.000
_cell.angle_alpha   90.00
_cell.angle_beta   90.00
_cell.angle_gamma   90.00
#
_symmetry.space_group_name_H-M   'P 1'
#
loop_
_entity.id
_entity.type
_entity.pdbx_description
1 polymer ?
#
loop_
_entity_poly.entity_id
_entity_poly.type
_entity_poly.pdbx_seq_one_letter_code
_entity_poly.pdbx_strand_id
1 'polypeptide(L)'
;AIGNLGILEYVLVTPSSHRVHHGRNPYCIDKNYGGTLIIWDILFGTFELERPSEPPIYGTVTTVNSFNVFYCQWNDFKWYFWGKQRTLQNFYDRIRVPFCPPAWQPNDSVRWIGIPKVFGWVRRVYTEDGIPLIQYPVIKYNPAIQLWLKCYIAIHFCFVFQMYWTFSEFYKTLSYAQFYAQLGFIFLSFLSFGFMLDKRGFSGALEIVRCLLAQFILLPVTFDNPTMSEFTTLSTMLYCLMSASISIWIVVFLFVDHQFFFRLHHRKTSS
;
A
#
# COMPACT_ATOMS: atom_id res chain seq x y z
N ALA A 1 17.27 -16.45 -2.85
CA ALA A 1 17.66 -15.08 -2.46
C ALA A 1 19.18 -15.00 -2.39
N ILE A 2 19.78 -13.85 -2.67
CA ILE A 2 21.24 -13.65 -2.54
C ILE A 2 21.58 -13.52 -1.04
N GLY A 3 22.55 -14.30 -0.57
CA GLY A 3 23.02 -14.32 0.82
C GLY A 3 23.89 -13.11 1.19
N ASN A 4 24.58 -13.22 2.32
CA ASN A 4 25.53 -12.21 2.80
C ASN A 4 26.73 -12.08 1.83
N LEU A 5 27.12 -10.85 1.50
CA LEU A 5 28.19 -10.52 0.55
C LEU A 5 29.53 -10.19 1.24
N GLY A 6 29.70 -10.59 2.50
CA GLY A 6 30.92 -10.41 3.28
C GLY A 6 31.23 -8.94 3.53
N ILE A 7 32.40 -8.50 3.07
CA ILE A 7 32.88 -7.13 3.30
C ILE A 7 31.98 -6.06 2.67
N LEU A 8 31.25 -6.41 1.60
CA LEU A 8 30.35 -5.49 0.92
C LEU A 8 29.16 -5.07 1.81
N GLU A 9 28.78 -5.88 2.81
CA GLU A 9 27.72 -5.55 3.78
C GLU A 9 28.04 -4.30 4.61
N TYR A 10 29.32 -3.91 4.69
CA TYR A 10 29.77 -2.75 5.46
C TYR A 10 29.99 -1.50 4.60
N VAL A 11 29.86 -1.63 3.27
CA VAL A 11 30.08 -0.54 2.31
C VAL A 11 28.78 -0.19 1.59
N LEU A 12 28.10 -1.19 1.04
CA LEU A 12 26.91 -1.05 0.21
C LEU A 12 25.67 -1.57 0.93
N VAL A 13 24.52 -0.99 0.60
CA VAL A 13 23.22 -1.56 0.95
C VAL A 13 23.00 -2.79 0.08
N THR A 14 23.39 -3.94 0.61
CA THR A 14 23.26 -5.25 -0.02
C THR A 14 21.82 -5.77 0.04
N PRO A 15 21.48 -6.81 -0.75
CA PRO A 15 20.21 -7.52 -0.58
C PRO A 15 19.98 -8.06 0.84
N SER A 16 21.03 -8.35 1.62
CA SER A 16 20.94 -8.81 3.02
C SER A 16 20.53 -7.67 3.96
N SER A 17 21.26 -6.54 3.92
CA SER A 17 20.91 -5.35 4.71
C SER A 17 19.52 -4.79 4.39
N HIS A 18 19.11 -4.84 3.11
CA HIS A 18 17.78 -4.43 2.67
C HIS A 18 16.65 -5.36 3.15
N ARG A 19 16.92 -6.66 3.37
CA ARG A 19 15.95 -7.57 4.01
C ARG A 19 15.72 -7.21 5.47
N VAL A 20 16.79 -6.86 6.19
CA VAL A 20 16.68 -6.37 7.57
C VAL A 20 15.83 -5.11 7.61
N HIS A 21 16.04 -4.16 6.69
CA HIS A 21 15.21 -2.96 6.58
C HIS A 21 13.71 -3.26 6.40
N HIS A 22 13.36 -4.26 5.60
CA HIS A 22 11.97 -4.67 5.38
C HIS A 22 11.43 -5.69 6.39
N GLY A 23 12.25 -6.11 7.35
CA GLY A 23 11.89 -7.06 8.39
C GLY A 23 11.13 -6.39 9.53
N ARG A 24 10.23 -7.15 10.16
CA ARG A 24 9.47 -6.71 11.35
C ARG A 24 9.85 -7.45 12.63
N ASN A 25 10.86 -8.31 12.57
CA ASN A 25 11.45 -8.89 13.76
C ASN A 25 11.94 -7.76 14.68
N PRO A 26 11.95 -7.94 16.00
CA PRO A 26 12.41 -6.91 16.93
C PRO A 26 13.77 -6.30 16.55
N TYR A 27 14.72 -7.12 16.12
CA TYR A 27 16.05 -6.66 15.72
C TYR A 27 16.09 -5.90 14.38
N CYS A 28 15.07 -6.07 13.53
CA CYS A 28 14.95 -5.41 12.23
C CYS A 28 14.32 -4.00 12.32
N ILE A 29 13.63 -3.69 13.41
CA ILE A 29 12.90 -2.42 13.54
C ILE A 29 13.89 -1.25 13.63
N ASP A 30 13.60 -0.21 12.83
CA ASP A 30 14.35 1.02 12.77
C ASP A 30 15.85 0.83 12.44
N LYS A 31 16.13 -0.10 11.51
CA LYS A 31 17.47 -0.44 11.01
C LYS A 31 17.63 -0.18 9.51
N ASN A 32 18.88 0.02 9.10
CA ASN A 32 19.35 0.06 7.71
C ASN A 32 18.53 1.00 6.81
N TYR A 33 18.54 2.29 7.11
CA TYR A 33 17.82 3.33 6.37
C TYR A 33 18.57 3.84 5.12
N GLY A 34 19.86 3.52 4.98
CA GLY A 34 20.66 3.92 3.84
C GLY A 34 20.05 3.44 2.52
N GLY A 35 20.10 4.29 1.49
CA GLY A 35 19.63 3.93 0.15
C GLY A 35 20.68 3.19 -0.69
N THR A 36 21.96 3.54 -0.53
CA THR A 36 23.07 2.97 -1.34
C THR A 36 24.29 2.61 -0.49
N LEU A 37 24.69 3.47 0.45
CA LEU A 37 25.88 3.29 1.28
C LEU A 37 25.53 3.07 2.74
N ILE A 38 26.23 2.14 3.39
CA ILE A 38 26.03 1.74 4.79
C ILE A 38 26.69 2.72 5.77
N ILE A 39 27.61 3.58 5.31
CA ILE A 39 28.29 4.56 6.16
C ILE A 39 27.32 5.41 6.97
N TRP A 40 26.16 5.77 6.40
CA TRP A 40 25.13 6.53 7.11
C TRP A 40 24.55 5.73 8.27
N ASP A 41 24.23 4.46 8.06
CA ASP A 41 23.70 3.59 9.10
C ASP A 41 24.72 3.32 10.22
N ILE A 42 26.01 3.27 9.89
CA ILE A 42 27.08 3.18 10.89
C ILE A 42 27.18 4.49 11.68
N LEU A 43 27.21 5.65 10.99
CA LEU A 43 27.32 6.96 11.62
C LEU A 43 26.14 7.29 12.55
N PHE A 44 24.93 6.87 12.16
CA PHE A 44 23.70 7.11 12.92
C PHE A 44 23.28 5.93 13.81
N GLY A 45 24.05 4.84 13.84
CA GLY A 45 23.82 3.70 14.72
C GLY A 45 22.56 2.89 14.40
N THR A 46 22.16 2.86 13.13
CA THR A 46 21.03 2.08 12.60
C THR A 46 21.47 0.85 11.82
N PHE A 47 22.78 0.62 11.67
CA PHE A 47 23.31 -0.56 11.01
C PHE A 47 23.00 -1.84 11.80
N GLU A 48 22.49 -2.85 11.10
CA GLU A 48 22.24 -4.19 11.62
C GLU A 48 22.44 -5.24 10.53
N LEU A 49 23.17 -6.31 10.86
CA LEU A 49 23.37 -7.44 9.95
C LEU A 49 22.19 -8.41 10.04
N GLU A 50 21.90 -9.08 8.92
CA GLU A 50 20.94 -10.19 8.91
C GLU A 50 21.44 -11.34 9.79
N ARG A 51 20.59 -11.84 10.69
CA ARG A 51 20.90 -12.94 11.61
C ARG A 51 20.44 -14.26 10.99
N PRO A 52 21.35 -15.19 10.63
CA PRO A 52 20.96 -16.46 10.03
C PRO A 52 20.05 -17.32 10.93
N SER A 53 20.20 -17.18 12.26
CA SER A 53 19.38 -17.88 13.25
C SER A 53 17.96 -17.32 13.39
N GLU A 54 17.72 -16.09 12.92
CA GLU A 54 16.44 -15.39 13.03
C GLU A 54 16.14 -14.66 11.71
N PRO A 55 15.74 -15.39 10.65
CA PRO A 55 15.54 -14.79 9.34
C PRO A 55 14.44 -13.70 9.35
N PRO A 56 14.61 -12.59 8.61
CA PRO A 56 13.63 -11.51 8.55
C PRO A 56 12.25 -11.97 8.09
N ILE A 57 11.23 -11.54 8.83
CA ILE A 57 9.82 -11.70 8.52
C ILE A 57 9.30 -10.37 8.02
N TYR A 58 8.84 -10.34 6.77
CA TYR A 58 8.46 -9.09 6.12
C TYR A 58 7.10 -8.54 6.58
N GLY A 59 6.96 -7.23 6.41
CA GLY A 59 5.72 -6.49 6.60
C GLY A 59 5.85 -5.45 7.71
N THR A 60 4.73 -4.90 8.12
CA THR A 60 4.65 -3.96 9.24
C THR A 60 4.41 -4.71 10.56
N VAL A 61 4.80 -4.09 11.68
CA VAL A 61 4.53 -4.59 13.04
C VAL A 61 3.04 -4.82 13.24
N THR A 62 2.23 -3.85 12.82
CA THR A 62 0.76 -3.98 12.74
C THR A 62 0.38 -4.40 11.32
N THR A 63 -0.09 -5.64 11.15
CA THR A 63 -0.43 -6.15 9.81
C THR A 63 -1.59 -5.41 9.18
N VAL A 64 -1.39 -4.96 7.94
CA VAL A 64 -2.43 -4.36 7.11
C VAL A 64 -3.05 -5.46 6.26
N ASN A 65 -4.26 -5.90 6.64
CA ASN A 65 -4.99 -6.98 5.98
C ASN A 65 -5.92 -6.42 4.89
N SER A 66 -5.33 -5.84 3.84
CA SER A 66 -6.06 -5.17 2.76
C SER A 66 -5.21 -5.09 1.49
N PHE A 67 -5.83 -5.23 0.33
CA PHE A 67 -5.22 -4.90 -0.97
C PHE A 67 -5.61 -3.50 -1.46
N ASN A 68 -6.55 -2.84 -0.80
CA ASN A 68 -6.90 -1.45 -1.10
C ASN A 68 -5.72 -0.50 -0.83
N VAL A 69 -5.17 0.09 -1.90
CA VAL A 69 -3.99 0.96 -1.84
C VAL A 69 -4.19 2.17 -0.92
N PHE A 70 -5.38 2.80 -0.94
CA PHE A 70 -5.67 3.96 -0.11
C PHE A 70 -5.78 3.60 1.37
N TYR A 71 -6.39 2.45 1.66
CA TYR A 71 -6.42 1.92 3.01
C TYR A 71 -5.01 1.65 3.51
N CYS A 72 -4.18 0.97 2.71
CA CYS A 72 -2.79 0.70 3.08
C CYS A 72 -1.98 1.97 3.30
N GLN A 73 -2.20 3.01 2.50
CA GLN A 73 -1.51 4.29 2.61
C GLN A 73 -1.95 5.05 3.87
N TRP A 74 -3.26 5.18 4.12
CA TRP A 74 -3.82 6.08 5.14
C TRP A 74 -4.16 5.42 6.48
N ASN A 75 -4.23 4.09 6.57
CA ASN A 75 -4.65 3.42 7.80
C ASN A 75 -3.77 3.81 9.00
N ASP A 76 -2.46 3.83 8.81
CA ASP A 76 -1.52 4.10 9.90
C ASP A 76 -1.54 5.59 10.29
N PHE A 77 -1.67 6.49 9.32
CA PHE A 77 -1.91 7.92 9.60
C PHE A 77 -3.21 8.13 10.35
N LYS A 78 -4.27 7.41 10.00
CA LYS A 78 -5.55 7.51 10.70
C LYS A 78 -5.40 7.11 12.16
N TRP A 79 -4.73 5.99 12.42
CA TRP A 79 -4.44 5.56 13.78
C TRP A 79 -3.57 6.60 14.50
N TYR A 80 -2.57 7.16 13.83
CA TYR A 80 -1.62 8.07 14.45
C TYR A 80 -2.20 9.44 14.81
N PHE A 81 -2.90 10.07 13.86
CA PHE A 81 -3.46 11.41 14.03
C PHE A 81 -4.83 11.43 14.72
N TRP A 82 -5.62 10.35 14.61
CA TRP A 82 -6.97 10.30 15.18
C TRP A 82 -7.23 9.19 16.19
N GLY A 83 -6.43 8.12 16.24
CA GLY A 83 -6.59 7.03 17.18
C GLY A 83 -5.79 7.23 18.46
N LYS A 84 -4.46 7.36 18.32
CA LYS A 84 -3.49 7.34 19.42
C LYS A 84 -3.71 8.47 20.42
N GLN A 85 -4.01 9.68 19.96
CA GLN A 85 -4.29 10.80 20.87
C GLN A 85 -5.56 10.61 21.70
N ARG A 86 -6.48 9.70 21.32
CA ARG A 86 -7.65 9.35 22.15
C ARG A 86 -7.32 8.36 23.27
N THR A 87 -6.20 7.63 23.19
CA THR A 87 -5.78 6.69 24.23
C THR A 87 -4.98 7.37 25.35
N LEU A 88 -4.52 8.60 25.12
CA LEU A 88 -3.69 9.36 26.07
C LEU A 88 -4.54 10.12 27.07
N GLN A 89 -4.16 10.09 28.34
CA GLN A 89 -4.87 10.77 29.42
C GLN A 89 -4.57 12.27 29.45
N ASN A 90 -3.30 12.67 29.28
CA ASN A 90 -2.86 14.07 29.38
C ASN A 90 -3.10 14.84 28.08
N PHE A 91 -3.71 16.03 28.17
CA PHE A 91 -3.97 16.90 27.02
C PHE A 91 -2.68 17.30 26.27
N TYR A 92 -1.61 17.59 26.98
CA TYR A 92 -0.31 17.91 26.38
C TYR A 92 0.23 16.75 25.52
N ASP A 93 0.06 15.51 26.00
CA ASP A 93 0.45 14.31 25.26
C ASP A 93 -0.36 14.14 23.97
N ARG A 94 -1.65 14.51 24.00
CA ARG A 94 -2.53 14.44 22.82
C ARG A 94 -2.10 15.37 21.69
N ILE A 95 -1.56 16.54 22.02
CA ILE A 95 -1.13 17.52 21.02
C ILE A 95 0.27 17.20 20.49
N ARG A 96 1.18 16.72 21.34
CA ARG A 96 2.55 16.41 20.91
C ARG A 96 2.68 15.09 20.17
N VAL A 97 1.79 14.12 20.44
CA VAL A 97 1.94 12.76 19.91
C VAL A 97 2.07 12.72 18.38
N PRO A 98 1.36 13.52 17.56
CA PRO A 98 1.54 13.50 16.10
C PRO A 98 2.93 13.91 15.61
N PHE A 99 3.72 14.58 16.45
CA PHE A 99 5.09 15.00 16.16
C PHE A 99 6.14 14.09 16.77
N CYS A 100 5.71 13.07 17.52
CA CYS A 100 6.60 12.09 18.12
C CYS A 100 6.90 10.94 17.12
N PRO A 101 7.73 9.96 17.49
CA PRO A 101 7.83 8.69 16.77
C PRO A 101 6.57 7.81 16.90
N PRO A 102 6.28 6.92 15.94
CA PRO A 102 5.08 6.08 15.93
C PRO A 102 4.87 5.23 17.20
N ALA A 103 5.93 4.70 17.81
CA ALA A 103 5.84 3.87 19.01
C ALA A 103 5.98 4.66 20.35
N TRP A 104 5.99 6.00 20.30
CA TRP A 104 6.07 6.84 21.51
C TRP A 104 4.91 6.61 22.50
N GLN A 105 5.20 6.47 23.79
CA GLN A 105 4.24 6.51 24.90
C GLN A 105 4.66 7.51 25.99
N PRO A 106 3.70 7.98 26.82
CA PRO A 106 4.01 8.78 28.01
C PRO A 106 4.92 8.00 28.96
N ASN A 107 5.91 8.67 29.54
CA ASN A 107 6.90 8.12 30.47
C ASN A 107 7.89 7.10 29.88
N ASP A 108 7.94 6.90 28.56
CA ASP A 108 9.01 6.14 27.93
C ASP A 108 10.37 6.73 28.30
N SER A 109 11.23 5.92 28.91
CA SER A 109 12.61 6.28 29.21
C SER A 109 13.39 6.39 27.90
N VAL A 110 13.59 7.61 27.41
CA VAL A 110 14.47 7.87 26.26
C VAL A 110 15.90 7.56 26.68
N ARG A 111 16.45 6.42 26.26
CA ARG A 111 17.90 6.15 26.36
C ARG A 111 18.61 6.71 25.14
N TRP A 112 19.61 7.56 25.40
CA TRP A 112 20.51 8.17 24.43
C TRP A 112 21.52 7.15 23.92
N ILE A 113 21.46 6.75 22.64
CA ILE A 113 22.56 6.00 22.00
C ILE A 113 22.80 6.57 20.60
N GLY A 114 24.00 7.13 20.39
CA GLY A 114 24.42 7.85 19.18
C GLY A 114 25.26 9.09 19.55
N ILE A 115 26.06 9.61 18.61
CA ILE A 115 26.94 10.77 18.84
C ILE A 115 26.11 11.96 19.35
N PRO A 116 26.20 12.31 20.64
CA PRO A 116 25.47 13.43 21.17
C PRO A 116 26.31 14.66 20.84
N LYS A 117 25.99 15.41 19.76
CA LYS A 117 26.17 16.88 19.70
C LYS A 117 25.93 17.57 18.34
N VAL A 118 25.90 16.89 17.19
CA VAL A 118 25.98 17.66 15.92
C VAL A 118 24.61 18.07 15.35
N PHE A 119 23.53 17.28 15.51
CA PHE A 119 22.28 17.58 14.81
C PHE A 119 20.97 17.36 15.59
N GLY A 120 21.01 17.04 16.89
CA GLY A 120 19.77 16.96 17.70
C GLY A 120 18.75 15.88 17.27
N TRP A 121 19.09 14.99 16.33
CA TRP A 121 18.25 13.85 15.97
C TRP A 121 18.27 12.83 17.12
N VAL A 122 17.27 12.92 17.98
CA VAL A 122 17.12 12.07 19.16
C VAL A 122 16.71 10.67 18.69
N ARG A 123 17.66 9.73 18.66
CA ARG A 123 17.35 8.30 18.55
C ARG A 123 16.82 7.81 19.89
N ARG A 124 15.56 7.37 19.94
CA ARG A 124 15.11 6.43 20.98
C ARG A 124 15.70 5.09 20.66
N VAL A 125 16.46 4.52 21.58
CA VAL A 125 16.65 3.07 21.58
C VAL A 125 15.38 2.49 22.16
N TYR A 126 14.53 1.95 21.29
CA TYR A 126 13.72 0.84 21.72
C TYR A 126 14.73 -0.22 22.16
N THR A 127 14.81 -0.50 23.46
CA THR A 127 15.09 -1.88 23.79
C THR A 127 14.01 -2.70 23.10
N GLU A 128 14.31 -3.92 22.67
CA GLU A 128 13.27 -4.79 22.07
C GLU A 128 12.01 -4.87 22.96
N ASP A 129 12.15 -4.53 24.25
CA ASP A 129 11.11 -4.18 25.24
C ASP A 129 10.06 -3.18 24.68
N GLY A 130 9.06 -3.74 24.01
CA GLY A 130 7.89 -3.00 23.50
C GLY A 130 7.58 -3.29 22.04
N ILE A 131 8.52 -3.90 21.30
CA ILE A 131 8.23 -4.42 19.96
C ILE A 131 7.52 -5.78 20.13
N PRO A 132 6.31 -5.96 19.58
CA PRO A 132 5.62 -7.24 19.62
C PRO A 132 6.50 -8.34 19.02
N LEU A 133 6.72 -9.41 19.79
CA LEU A 133 7.38 -10.61 19.27
C LEU A 133 6.55 -11.23 18.14
N ILE A 134 7.24 -11.90 17.23
CA ILE A 134 6.59 -12.63 16.15
C ILE A 134 5.73 -13.75 16.73
N GLN A 135 4.44 -13.72 16.43
CA GLN A 135 3.52 -14.81 16.72
C GLN A 135 3.52 -15.81 15.57
N TYR A 136 3.72 -17.09 15.89
CA TYR A 136 3.66 -18.19 14.94
C TYR A 136 2.32 -18.95 15.05
N PRO A 137 1.77 -19.45 13.93
CA PRO A 137 2.29 -19.32 12.57
C PRO A 137 2.10 -17.91 12.00
N VAL A 138 3.05 -17.44 11.18
CA VAL A 138 2.91 -16.16 10.47
C VAL A 138 1.95 -16.33 9.31
N ILE A 139 0.71 -15.86 9.48
CA ILE A 139 -0.33 -15.92 8.46
C ILE A 139 -0.27 -14.64 7.61
N LYS A 140 0.04 -14.78 6.32
CA LYS A 140 -0.03 -13.68 5.35
C LYS A 140 -1.47 -13.44 4.93
N TYR A 141 -1.86 -12.17 4.80
CA TYR A 141 -3.16 -11.82 4.24
C TYR A 141 -3.21 -12.25 2.76
N ASN A 142 -3.98 -13.29 2.49
CA ASN A 142 -4.19 -13.83 1.15
C ASN A 142 -5.61 -14.41 1.01
N PRO A 143 -6.64 -13.56 0.90
CA PRO A 143 -8.00 -13.97 0.58
C PRO A 143 -8.07 -14.97 -0.59
N ALA A 144 -8.85 -16.04 -0.42
CA ALA A 144 -9.13 -16.97 -1.51
C ALA A 144 -10.02 -16.29 -2.56
N ILE A 145 -9.41 -15.98 -3.71
CA ILE A 145 -10.05 -15.34 -4.88
C ILE A 145 -10.14 -16.34 -6.02
N GLN A 146 -11.29 -16.38 -6.69
CA GLN A 146 -11.56 -17.26 -7.83
C GLN A 146 -10.72 -16.85 -9.04
N LEU A 147 -10.33 -17.83 -9.88
CA LEU A 147 -9.42 -17.61 -11.00
C LEU A 147 -9.96 -16.58 -12.00
N TRP A 148 -11.26 -16.63 -12.33
CA TRP A 148 -11.87 -15.69 -13.28
C TRP A 148 -11.72 -14.24 -12.80
N LEU A 149 -11.87 -13.98 -11.49
CA LEU A 149 -11.75 -12.62 -10.94
C LEU A 149 -10.30 -12.15 -10.97
N LYS A 150 -9.31 -13.04 -10.78
CA LYS A 150 -7.89 -12.71 -10.98
C LYS A 150 -7.60 -12.35 -12.43
N CYS A 151 -8.10 -13.14 -13.38
CA CYS A 151 -7.96 -12.86 -14.81
C CYS A 151 -8.65 -11.55 -15.21
N TYR A 152 -9.86 -11.31 -14.69
CA TYR A 152 -10.61 -10.07 -14.90
C TYR A 152 -9.80 -8.86 -14.42
N ILE A 153 -9.30 -8.89 -13.18
CA ILE A 153 -8.48 -7.80 -12.62
C ILE A 153 -7.19 -7.62 -13.42
N ALA A 154 -6.53 -8.70 -13.85
CA ALA A 154 -5.31 -8.62 -14.66
C ALA A 154 -5.56 -7.95 -16.02
N ILE A 155 -6.65 -8.29 -16.71
CA ILE A 155 -7.03 -7.66 -17.99
C ILE A 155 -7.30 -6.17 -17.78
N HIS A 156 -8.08 -5.82 -16.75
CA HIS A 156 -8.36 -4.41 -16.44
C HIS A 156 -7.14 -3.64 -15.95
N PHE A 157 -6.20 -4.31 -15.28
CA PHE A 157 -4.91 -3.72 -14.90
C PHE A 157 -4.08 -3.40 -16.13
N CYS A 158 -4.01 -4.29 -17.14
CA CYS A 158 -3.35 -3.99 -18.42
C CYS A 158 -3.99 -2.78 -19.12
N PHE A 159 -5.31 -2.65 -19.06
CA PHE A 159 -6.01 -1.46 -19.56
C PHE A 159 -5.61 -0.19 -18.79
N VAL A 160 -5.63 -0.21 -17.46
CA VAL A 160 -5.23 0.96 -16.65
C VAL A 160 -3.77 1.32 -16.88
N PHE A 161 -2.90 0.32 -17.07
CA PHE A 161 -1.51 0.53 -17.44
C PHE A 161 -1.37 1.21 -18.81
N GLN A 162 -2.13 0.75 -19.82
CA GLN A 162 -2.17 1.41 -21.13
C GLN A 162 -2.70 2.85 -21.03
N MET A 163 -3.72 3.10 -20.21
CA MET A 163 -4.24 4.45 -19.96
C MET A 163 -3.20 5.34 -19.28
N TYR A 164 -2.48 4.81 -18.27
CA TYR A 164 -1.38 5.53 -17.63
C TYR A 164 -0.26 5.86 -18.62
N TRP A 165 0.09 4.92 -19.50
CA TRP A 165 1.08 5.14 -20.55
C TRP A 165 0.67 6.30 -21.47
N THR A 166 -0.56 6.26 -22.00
CA THR A 166 -1.11 7.34 -22.84
C THR A 166 -1.17 8.67 -22.07
N PHE A 167 -1.61 8.66 -20.81
CA PHE A 167 -1.59 9.84 -19.96
C PHE A 167 -0.17 10.41 -19.79
N SER A 168 0.84 9.56 -19.53
CA SER A 168 2.23 9.98 -19.35
C SER A 168 2.83 10.60 -20.61
N GLU A 169 2.41 10.15 -21.79
CA GLU A 169 2.88 10.70 -23.06
C GLU A 169 2.24 12.07 -23.35
N PHE A 170 0.96 12.23 -23.02
CA PHE A 170 0.16 13.37 -23.48
C PHE A 170 -0.30 14.34 -22.38
N TYR A 171 0.09 14.16 -21.12
CA TYR A 171 -0.43 14.99 -20.01
C TYR A 171 -0.23 16.50 -20.22
N LYS A 172 0.80 16.91 -20.97
CA LYS A 172 1.08 18.32 -21.26
C LYS A 172 0.11 18.96 -22.27
N THR A 173 -0.59 18.15 -23.06
CA THR A 173 -1.56 18.61 -24.08
C THR A 173 -2.99 18.54 -23.58
N LEU A 174 -3.22 17.92 -22.42
CA LEU A 174 -4.53 17.80 -21.79
C LEU A 174 -4.95 19.12 -21.13
N SER A 175 -6.24 19.46 -21.23
CA SER A 175 -6.82 20.48 -20.36
C SER A 175 -6.84 19.98 -18.90
N TYR A 176 -6.94 20.89 -17.93
CA TYR A 176 -7.01 20.51 -16.51
C TYR A 176 -8.15 19.53 -16.22
N ALA A 177 -9.31 19.71 -16.86
CA ALA A 177 -10.45 18.80 -16.67
C ALA A 177 -10.11 17.37 -17.16
N GLN A 178 -9.48 17.25 -18.33
CA GLN A 178 -9.08 15.95 -18.88
C GLN A 178 -7.97 15.30 -18.04
N PHE A 179 -7.00 16.09 -17.57
CA PHE A 179 -5.93 15.66 -16.68
C PHE A 179 -6.50 15.05 -15.38
N TYR A 180 -7.36 15.79 -14.68
CA TYR A 180 -7.92 15.31 -13.41
C TYR A 180 -8.92 14.16 -13.61
N ALA A 181 -9.65 14.11 -14.72
CA ALA A 181 -10.53 12.98 -15.05
C ALA A 181 -9.71 11.69 -15.25
N GLN A 182 -8.61 11.75 -16.01
CA GLN A 182 -7.74 10.58 -16.23
C GLN A 182 -7.05 10.15 -14.94
N LEU A 183 -6.50 11.09 -14.17
CA LEU A 183 -5.86 10.80 -12.88
C LEU A 183 -6.86 10.19 -11.89
N GLY A 184 -8.04 10.78 -11.77
CA GLY A 184 -9.12 10.27 -10.91
C GLY A 184 -9.58 8.87 -11.31
N PHE A 185 -9.64 8.59 -12.61
CA PHE A 185 -10.01 7.26 -13.11
C PHE A 185 -8.96 6.18 -12.77
N ILE A 186 -7.68 6.50 -12.89
CA ILE A 186 -6.58 5.60 -12.50
C ILE A 186 -6.71 5.26 -11.01
N PHE A 187 -6.91 6.26 -10.17
CA PHE A 187 -7.13 6.08 -8.73
C PHE A 187 -8.39 5.26 -8.41
N LEU A 188 -9.51 5.56 -9.06
CA LEU A 188 -10.76 4.81 -8.93
C LEU A 188 -10.57 3.33 -9.32
N SER A 189 -9.74 3.06 -10.33
CA SER A 189 -9.44 1.69 -10.77
C SER A 189 -8.65 0.92 -9.72
N PHE A 190 -7.60 1.51 -9.14
CA PHE A 190 -6.88 0.87 -8.03
C PHE A 190 -7.77 0.64 -6.80
N LEU A 191 -8.68 1.58 -6.51
CA LEU A 191 -9.67 1.44 -5.44
C LEU A 191 -10.61 0.24 -5.72
N SER A 192 -11.13 0.14 -6.94
CA SER A 192 -12.01 -0.94 -7.38
C SER A 192 -11.32 -2.31 -7.27
N PHE A 193 -10.10 -2.44 -7.81
CA PHE A 193 -9.33 -3.68 -7.75
C PHE A 193 -9.05 -4.10 -6.29
N GLY A 194 -8.62 -3.16 -5.44
CA GLY A 194 -8.40 -3.43 -4.03
C GLY A 194 -9.64 -3.98 -3.34
N PHE A 195 -10.81 -3.39 -3.59
CA PHE A 195 -12.07 -3.88 -3.02
C PHE A 195 -12.51 -5.25 -3.56
N MET A 196 -12.26 -5.55 -4.83
CA MET A 196 -12.51 -6.89 -5.38
C MET A 196 -11.59 -7.94 -4.74
N LEU A 197 -10.29 -7.64 -4.61
CA LEU A 197 -9.32 -8.54 -3.99
C LEU A 197 -9.62 -8.74 -2.49
N ASP A 198 -10.14 -7.71 -1.81
CA ASP A 198 -10.61 -7.77 -0.42
C ASP A 198 -12.02 -8.36 -0.27
N LYS A 199 -12.65 -8.81 -1.37
CA LYS A 199 -13.99 -9.40 -1.40
C LYS A 199 -15.04 -8.51 -0.73
N ARG A 200 -14.93 -7.19 -0.94
CA ARG A 200 -15.90 -6.23 -0.41
C ARG A 200 -17.22 -6.33 -1.15
N GLY A 201 -18.29 -6.22 -0.38
CA GLY A 201 -19.63 -6.44 -0.86
C GLY A 201 -20.17 -5.48 -1.93
N PHE A 202 -19.63 -4.27 -2.00
CA PHE A 202 -20.03 -3.27 -2.98
C PHE A 202 -19.09 -3.20 -4.18
N SER A 203 -18.08 -4.08 -4.25
CA SER A 203 -17.02 -4.02 -5.28
C SER A 203 -17.56 -4.11 -6.70
N GLY A 204 -18.54 -4.98 -6.96
CA GLY A 204 -19.16 -5.07 -8.28
C GLY A 204 -19.99 -3.85 -8.67
N ALA A 205 -20.70 -3.23 -7.72
CA ALA A 205 -21.43 -2.00 -7.99
C ALA A 205 -20.47 -0.84 -8.31
N LEU A 206 -19.37 -0.72 -7.56
CA LEU A 206 -18.30 0.23 -7.86
C LEU A 206 -17.68 -0.02 -9.23
N GLU A 207 -17.53 -1.29 -9.62
CA GLU A 207 -16.97 -1.66 -10.90
C GLU A 207 -17.89 -1.30 -12.07
N ILE A 208 -19.21 -1.48 -11.93
CA ILE A 208 -20.20 -0.98 -12.90
C ILE A 208 -20.08 0.53 -13.04
N VAL A 209 -20.06 1.27 -11.93
CA VAL A 209 -19.89 2.73 -11.95
C VAL A 209 -18.59 3.12 -12.63
N ARG A 210 -17.48 2.44 -12.31
CA ARG A 210 -16.17 2.70 -12.92
C ARG A 210 -16.21 2.47 -14.44
N CYS A 211 -16.79 1.37 -14.92
CA CYS A 211 -16.89 1.10 -16.34
C CYS A 211 -17.83 2.10 -17.07
N LEU A 212 -18.91 2.55 -16.42
CA LEU A 212 -19.78 3.61 -16.97
C LEU A 212 -19.03 4.94 -17.08
N LEU A 213 -18.26 5.33 -16.05
CA LEU A 213 -17.43 6.52 -16.10
C LEU A 213 -16.33 6.41 -17.17
N ALA A 214 -15.75 5.23 -17.35
CA ALA A 214 -14.81 4.97 -18.44
C ALA A 214 -15.47 5.23 -19.81
N GLN A 215 -16.66 4.67 -20.02
CA GLN A 215 -17.38 4.71 -21.29
C GLN A 215 -17.92 6.10 -21.64
N PHE A 216 -18.53 6.80 -20.69
CA PHE A 216 -19.25 8.04 -20.99
C PHE A 216 -18.46 9.31 -20.71
N ILE A 217 -17.32 9.21 -20.01
CA ILE A 217 -16.51 10.40 -19.66
C ILE A 217 -15.08 10.22 -20.15
N LEU A 218 -14.40 9.16 -19.72
CA LEU A 218 -12.96 9.02 -19.94
C LEU A 218 -12.59 8.77 -21.41
N LEU A 219 -13.18 7.75 -22.03
CA LEU A 219 -12.83 7.37 -23.40
C LEU A 219 -13.15 8.47 -24.42
N PRO A 220 -14.29 9.19 -24.35
CA PRO A 220 -14.53 10.37 -25.18
C PRO A 220 -13.45 11.45 -24.95
N VAL A 221 -13.19 11.79 -23.68
CA VAL A 221 -12.16 12.78 -23.32
C VAL A 221 -10.77 12.44 -23.86
N THR A 222 -10.41 11.15 -23.85
CA THR A 222 -9.10 10.69 -24.32
C THR A 222 -9.03 10.65 -25.84
N PHE A 223 -10.04 10.13 -26.53
CA PHE A 223 -9.97 9.84 -27.97
C PHE A 223 -10.57 10.93 -28.88
N ASP A 224 -11.30 11.91 -28.33
CA ASP A 224 -11.73 13.11 -29.08
C ASP A 224 -10.57 14.09 -29.33
N ASN A 225 -9.40 13.85 -28.74
CA ASN A 225 -8.20 14.63 -29.02
C ASN A 225 -7.65 14.29 -30.42
N PRO A 226 -7.44 15.27 -31.33
CA PRO A 226 -6.96 15.03 -32.69
C PRO A 226 -5.63 14.28 -32.77
N THR A 227 -4.78 14.38 -31.73
CA THR A 227 -3.52 13.62 -31.67
C THR A 227 -3.72 12.16 -31.29
N MET A 228 -4.90 11.77 -30.79
CA MET A 228 -5.26 10.40 -30.42
C MET A 228 -6.10 9.68 -31.50
N SER A 229 -6.50 10.35 -32.58
CA SER A 229 -7.39 9.76 -33.59
C SER A 229 -6.78 8.57 -34.34
N GLU A 230 -5.46 8.40 -34.29
CA GLU A 230 -4.76 7.23 -34.86
C GLU A 230 -5.00 5.94 -34.04
N PHE A 231 -5.51 6.05 -32.81
CA PHE A 231 -5.75 4.92 -31.90
C PHE A 231 -7.20 4.40 -31.93
N THR A 232 -7.93 4.54 -33.04
CA THR A 232 -9.35 4.16 -33.19
C THR A 232 -9.65 2.68 -32.92
N THR A 233 -8.77 1.78 -33.34
CA THR A 233 -8.91 0.34 -33.04
C THR A 233 -8.79 0.08 -31.54
N LEU A 234 -7.80 0.70 -30.89
CA LEU A 234 -7.61 0.58 -29.45
C LEU A 234 -8.80 1.14 -28.69
N SER A 235 -9.29 2.34 -29.05
CA SER A 235 -10.45 2.95 -28.39
C SER A 235 -11.67 2.04 -28.48
N THR A 236 -11.95 1.46 -29.66
CA THR A 236 -13.06 0.52 -29.87
C THR A 236 -12.94 -0.72 -28.98
N MET A 237 -11.74 -1.31 -28.90
CA MET A 237 -11.49 -2.46 -28.02
C MET A 237 -11.77 -2.13 -26.54
N LEU A 238 -11.42 -0.91 -26.11
CA LEU A 238 -11.65 -0.45 -24.75
C LEU A 238 -13.15 -0.23 -24.45
N TYR A 239 -13.90 0.35 -25.38
CA TYR A 239 -15.36 0.46 -25.28
C TYR A 239 -16.03 -0.91 -25.16
N CYS A 240 -15.60 -1.87 -25.97
CA CYS A 240 -16.08 -3.26 -25.90
C CYS A 240 -15.76 -3.89 -24.54
N LEU A 241 -14.53 -3.70 -24.02
CA LEU A 241 -14.14 -4.22 -22.71
C LEU A 241 -15.02 -3.65 -21.58
N MET A 242 -15.27 -2.34 -21.57
CA MET A 242 -16.12 -1.71 -20.55
C MET A 242 -17.57 -2.21 -20.65
N SER A 243 -18.12 -2.32 -21.86
CA SER A 243 -19.49 -2.79 -22.10
C SER A 243 -19.67 -4.27 -21.67
N ALA A 244 -18.70 -5.12 -22.00
CA ALA A 244 -18.68 -6.51 -21.56
C ALA A 244 -18.58 -6.61 -20.04
N SER A 245 -17.75 -5.76 -19.42
CA SER A 245 -17.58 -5.72 -17.96
C SER A 245 -18.84 -5.31 -17.22
N ILE A 246 -19.53 -4.27 -17.71
CA ILE A 246 -20.84 -3.85 -17.16
C ILE A 246 -21.82 -5.03 -17.22
N SER A 247 -21.90 -5.71 -18.36
CA SER A 247 -22.77 -6.87 -18.56
C SER A 247 -22.43 -8.01 -17.61
N ILE A 248 -21.14 -8.35 -17.48
CA ILE A 248 -20.66 -9.38 -16.55
C ILE A 248 -21.10 -9.05 -15.12
N TRP A 249 -20.87 -7.82 -14.65
CA TRP A 249 -21.19 -7.46 -13.27
C TRP A 249 -22.70 -7.32 -13.00
N ILE A 250 -23.50 -6.93 -13.99
CA ILE A 250 -24.96 -7.01 -13.90
C ILE A 250 -25.40 -8.47 -13.75
N VAL A 251 -24.88 -9.38 -14.57
CA VAL A 251 -25.20 -10.82 -14.48
C VAL A 251 -24.74 -11.38 -13.13
N VAL A 252 -23.53 -11.06 -12.67
CA VAL A 252 -23.05 -11.48 -11.36
C VAL A 252 -23.96 -10.94 -10.25
N PHE A 253 -24.38 -9.67 -10.33
CA PHE A 253 -25.29 -9.07 -9.34
C PHE A 253 -26.68 -9.73 -9.31
N LEU A 254 -27.21 -10.12 -10.47
CA LEU A 254 -28.54 -10.72 -10.60
C LEU A 254 -28.57 -12.22 -10.28
N PHE A 255 -27.50 -12.96 -10.59
CA PHE A 255 -27.53 -14.43 -10.61
C PHE A 255 -26.52 -15.10 -9.65
N VAL A 256 -25.50 -14.38 -9.18
CA VAL A 256 -24.55 -14.93 -8.20
C VAL A 256 -25.01 -14.48 -6.82
N ASP A 257 -25.47 -15.46 -6.04
CA ASP A 257 -25.98 -15.39 -4.67
C ASP A 257 -25.47 -14.17 -3.88
N HIS A 258 -26.39 -13.44 -3.23
CA HIS A 258 -26.12 -12.31 -2.34
C HIS A 258 -24.96 -12.59 -1.35
N GLN A 259 -24.67 -13.85 -1.04
CA GLN A 259 -23.48 -14.31 -0.32
C GLN A 259 -22.12 -13.79 -0.88
N PHE A 260 -22.00 -13.56 -2.18
CA PHE A 260 -20.81 -12.99 -2.81
C PHE A 260 -20.62 -11.49 -2.49
N PHE A 261 -21.75 -10.77 -2.37
CA PHE A 261 -21.79 -9.32 -2.12
C PHE A 261 -22.10 -8.95 -0.66
N PHE A 262 -22.53 -9.86 0.20
CA PHE A 262 -23.02 -9.51 1.55
C PHE A 262 -22.46 -10.40 2.66
N ARG A 263 -21.19 -10.84 2.56
CA ARG A 263 -20.44 -11.14 3.78
C ARG A 263 -20.14 -9.84 4.52
N LEU A 264 -21.17 -9.30 5.16
CA LEU A 264 -21.02 -8.49 6.37
C LEU A 264 -20.07 -9.26 7.26
N HIS A 265 -19.02 -8.56 7.66
CA HIS A 265 -17.98 -9.05 8.52
C HIS A 265 -18.64 -9.42 9.86
N HIS A 266 -19.13 -10.65 10.02
CA HIS A 266 -19.37 -11.22 11.34
C HIS A 266 -18.00 -11.43 11.97
N ARG A 267 -17.41 -10.33 12.46
CA ARG A 267 -16.46 -10.38 13.56
C ARG A 267 -17.25 -10.92 14.73
N LYS A 268 -17.22 -12.24 14.91
CA LYS A 268 -17.32 -12.80 16.24
C LYS A 268 -16.13 -12.22 17.02
N THR A 269 -16.44 -11.25 17.87
CA THR A 269 -15.79 -11.11 19.15
C THR A 269 -15.94 -12.44 19.89
N SER A 270 -14.91 -13.27 19.87
CA SER A 270 -14.68 -14.32 20.86
C SER A 270 -13.40 -13.87 21.58
N SER A 271 -13.57 -13.15 22.70
CA SER A 271 -13.48 -13.69 24.07
C SER A 271 -12.06 -14.07 24.40
#